data_AF-A0AAF0PY72-F1
#
_entry.id   AF-A0AAF0PY72-F1
#
_cell.length_a   1.000
_cell.length_b   1.000
_cell.length_c   1.000
_cell.angle_alpha   90.00
_cell.angle_beta   90.00
_cell.angle_gamma   90.00
#
_symmetry.space_group_name_H-M   'P 1'
#
loop_
_entity.id
_entity.type
_entity.pdbx_description
1 polymer ?
#
loop_
_entity_poly.entity_id
_entity_poly.type
_entity_poly.pdbx_seq_one_letter_code
_entity_poly.pdbx_strand_id
1 'polypeptide(L)'
;MDDALQLVNTHVKLLAFDFLTLKPIPYESTIFFRKGRRLSRAETVGMVVSRDFKPNRFIKFDIDDGTGCIPCILWLNHESSHRRCPSNVRLIAQMAADFASQIQLGVIGRVRGKISRYRGNLQITVSDVVIERDPNSQILHWLDCLRLARNCYDKVVVLPSTSHV
;
A
#
# COMPACT_ATOMS: atom_id res chain seq x y z
N MET A 1 -13.37 24.62 4.75
CA MET A 1 -14.05 23.31 4.81
C MET A 1 -13.03 22.25 4.39
N ASP A 2 -12.74 21.28 5.26
CA ASP A 2 -12.16 19.96 4.97
C ASP A 2 -10.66 19.68 4.68
N ASP A 3 -9.71 20.50 5.13
CA ASP A 3 -8.28 20.11 5.03
C ASP A 3 -7.83 19.08 6.10
N ALA A 4 -8.66 18.83 7.13
CA ALA A 4 -8.26 18.09 8.32
C ALA A 4 -8.38 16.56 8.24
N LEU A 5 -8.77 15.96 7.09
CA LEU A 5 -9.24 14.56 7.03
C LEU A 5 -8.70 13.68 5.87
N GLN A 6 -7.81 14.21 5.02
CA GLN A 6 -7.44 13.53 3.78
C GLN A 6 -5.98 13.06 3.76
N LEU A 7 -5.76 11.73 3.86
CA LEU A 7 -4.43 11.10 3.68
C LEU A 7 -4.28 10.53 2.26
N VAL A 8 -4.98 11.12 1.30
CA VAL A 8 -4.91 10.72 -0.10
C VAL A 8 -3.52 11.03 -0.64
N ASN A 9 -2.98 10.11 -1.45
CA ASN A 9 -1.63 10.13 -2.01
C ASN A 9 -0.48 9.94 -1.00
N THR A 10 -0.78 9.82 0.29
CA THR A 10 0.18 9.44 1.33
C THR A 10 0.20 7.93 1.50
N HIS A 11 1.39 7.31 1.52
CA HIS A 11 1.53 5.90 1.88
C HIS A 11 1.31 5.74 3.39
N VAL A 12 0.08 5.45 3.78
CA VAL A 12 -0.23 5.21 5.20
C VAL A 12 0.30 3.85 5.63
N LYS A 13 0.97 3.79 6.78
CA LYS A 13 1.46 2.54 7.35
C LYS A 13 0.28 1.78 7.95
N LEU A 14 0.04 0.55 7.50
CA LEU A 14 -1.06 -0.29 7.94
C LEU A 14 -0.59 -1.74 8.14
N LEU A 15 -1.11 -2.37 9.20
CA LEU A 15 -1.04 -3.81 9.37
C LEU A 15 -2.09 -4.52 8.52
N ALA A 16 -1.92 -5.81 8.26
CA ALA A 16 -2.78 -6.59 7.38
C ALA A 16 -4.24 -6.61 7.87
N PHE A 17 -4.48 -6.82 9.16
CA PHE A 17 -5.86 -6.81 9.70
C PHE A 17 -6.56 -5.45 9.48
N ASP A 18 -5.80 -4.36 9.56
CA ASP A 18 -6.28 -3.01 9.32
C ASP A 18 -6.52 -2.74 7.83
N PHE A 19 -5.60 -3.19 6.98
CA PHE A 19 -5.70 -3.06 5.53
C PHE A 19 -6.89 -3.85 4.98
N LEU A 20 -7.05 -5.11 5.38
CA LEU A 20 -8.06 -6.03 4.83
C LEU A 20 -9.49 -5.66 5.24
N THR A 21 -9.67 -4.79 6.24
CA THR A 21 -10.98 -4.29 6.67
C THR A 21 -11.40 -2.99 6.00
N LEU A 22 -10.53 -2.37 5.18
CA LEU A 22 -10.82 -1.13 4.48
C LEU A 22 -12.06 -1.24 3.59
N LYS A 23 -12.89 -0.19 3.60
CA LYS A 23 -14.09 -0.11 2.77
C LYS A 23 -13.87 0.89 1.63
N PRO A 24 -14.21 0.54 0.37
CA PRO A 24 -14.18 1.50 -0.72
C PRO A 24 -15.27 2.56 -0.52
N ILE A 25 -15.06 3.75 -1.07
CA ILE A 25 -16.11 4.76 -1.17
C ILE A 25 -17.03 4.41 -2.35
N PRO A 26 -18.37 4.40 -2.19
CA PRO A 26 -19.31 3.95 -3.23
C PRO A 26 -19.16 4.61 -4.61
N TYR A 27 -18.60 5.82 -4.67
CA TYR A 27 -18.44 6.62 -5.89
C TYR A 27 -16.98 6.84 -6.31
N GLU A 28 -16.02 6.34 -5.54
CA GLU A 28 -14.58 6.51 -5.81
C GLU A 28 -13.82 5.20 -5.50
N SER A 29 -13.66 4.34 -6.50
CA SER A 29 -13.06 3.01 -6.34
C SER A 29 -11.57 3.00 -5.96
N THR A 30 -10.91 4.16 -6.06
CA THR A 30 -9.49 4.35 -5.72
C THR A 30 -9.28 4.94 -4.32
N ILE A 31 -10.36 5.35 -3.65
CA ILE A 31 -10.33 5.90 -2.30
C ILE A 31 -11.02 4.95 -1.34
N PHE A 32 -10.36 4.75 -0.20
CA PHE A 32 -10.76 3.85 0.87
C PHE A 32 -10.96 4.64 2.16
N PHE A 33 -11.74 4.06 3.07
CA PHE A 33 -12.11 4.72 4.31
C PHE A 33 -11.70 3.92 5.55
N ARG A 34 -11.11 4.63 6.51
CA ARG A 34 -10.87 4.15 7.87
C ARG A 34 -11.28 5.24 8.86
N LYS A 35 -12.32 4.99 9.67
CA LYS A 35 -12.69 5.83 10.84
C LYS A 35 -12.74 7.34 10.56
N GLY A 36 -13.24 7.78 9.39
CA GLY A 36 -13.27 9.20 9.02
C GLY A 36 -12.23 9.60 7.97
N ARG A 37 -11.15 8.83 7.83
CA ARG A 37 -10.00 9.18 7.00
C ARG A 37 -10.08 8.56 5.61
N ARG A 38 -9.84 9.39 4.60
CA ARG A 38 -9.72 8.98 3.19
C ARG A 38 -8.28 8.55 2.90
N LEU A 39 -8.12 7.35 2.38
CA LEU A 39 -6.84 6.70 2.09
C LEU A 39 -6.79 6.30 0.61
N SER A 40 -5.61 6.33 -0.01
CA SER A 40 -5.44 5.80 -1.38
C SER A 40 -4.16 5.03 -1.62
N ARG A 41 -3.19 5.12 -0.69
CA ARG A 41 -1.90 4.44 -0.77
C ARG A 41 -1.55 3.85 0.58
N ALA A 42 -0.82 2.75 0.58
CA ALA A 42 -0.41 2.05 1.79
C ALA A 42 1.07 1.71 1.75
N GLU A 43 1.66 1.58 2.93
CA GLU A 43 2.94 0.93 3.21
C GLU A 43 2.70 -0.25 4.15
N THR A 44 3.32 -1.39 3.86
CA THR A 44 3.35 -2.56 4.75
C THR A 44 4.77 -3.14 4.80
N VAL A 45 5.09 -3.82 5.89
CA VAL A 45 6.34 -4.57 6.07
C VAL A 45 6.02 -5.94 6.63
N GLY A 46 6.55 -6.98 6.00
CA GLY A 46 6.38 -8.35 6.45
C GLY A 46 7.14 -9.33 5.57
N MET A 47 6.94 -10.61 5.81
CA MET A 47 7.58 -11.69 5.06
C MET A 47 6.84 -11.96 3.75
N VAL A 48 7.58 -12.17 2.66
CA VAL A 48 7.02 -12.66 1.40
C VAL A 48 6.68 -14.14 1.55
N VAL A 49 5.39 -14.47 1.58
CA VAL A 49 4.90 -15.85 1.82
C VAL A 49 4.34 -16.53 0.57
N SER A 50 4.09 -15.78 -0.49
CA SER A 50 3.68 -16.32 -1.79
C SER A 50 4.39 -15.60 -2.93
N ARG A 51 4.51 -16.26 -4.08
CA ARG A 51 5.13 -15.68 -5.29
C ARG A 51 4.60 -16.37 -6.55
N ASP A 52 3.72 -15.71 -7.29
CA ASP A 52 3.26 -16.11 -8.62
C ASP A 52 3.78 -15.14 -9.67
N PHE A 53 4.72 -15.62 -10.49
CA PHE A 53 5.35 -14.82 -11.54
C PHE A 53 4.69 -15.08 -12.88
N LYS A 54 4.11 -14.04 -13.49
CA LYS A 54 3.59 -14.05 -14.86
C LYS A 54 4.53 -13.22 -15.75
N PRO A 55 5.40 -13.86 -16.55
CA PRO A 55 6.38 -13.18 -17.38
C PRO A 55 5.76 -12.08 -18.23
N ASN A 56 6.45 -10.94 -18.34
CA ASN A 56 6.04 -9.75 -19.12
C ASN A 56 4.66 -9.17 -18.75
N ARG A 57 4.08 -9.57 -17.61
CA ARG A 57 2.77 -9.10 -17.14
C ARG A 57 2.85 -8.54 -15.74
N PHE A 58 3.04 -9.40 -14.75
CA PHE A 58 3.09 -9.01 -13.35
C PHE A 58 3.69 -10.12 -12.47
N ILE A 59 4.12 -9.75 -11.28
CA ILE A 59 4.33 -10.66 -10.17
C ILE A 59 3.26 -10.39 -9.11
N LYS A 60 2.59 -11.46 -8.66
CA LYS A 60 1.69 -11.43 -7.51
C LYS A 60 2.40 -12.10 -6.34
N PHE A 61 2.33 -11.50 -5.17
CA PHE A 61 2.94 -12.04 -3.96
C PHE A 61 2.16 -11.52 -2.75
N ASP A 62 2.23 -12.22 -1.63
CA ASP A 62 1.58 -11.82 -0.39
C ASP A 62 2.63 -11.47 0.66
N ILE A 63 2.39 -10.39 1.40
CA ILE A 63 3.18 -9.98 2.56
C ILE A 63 2.42 -10.41 3.81
N ASP A 64 3.00 -11.32 4.59
CA ASP A 64 2.51 -11.70 5.92
C ASP A 64 3.25 -10.86 6.96
N ASP A 65 2.51 -10.01 7.66
CA ASP A 65 3.07 -9.21 8.74
C ASP A 65 2.84 -9.81 10.11
N GLY A 66 2.20 -10.98 10.23
CA GLY A 66 1.80 -11.64 11.47
C GLY A 66 0.34 -11.37 11.90
N THR A 67 -0.35 -10.46 11.22
CA THR A 67 -1.77 -10.14 11.46
C THR A 67 -2.69 -10.55 10.31
N GLY A 68 -2.09 -11.09 9.23
CA GLY A 68 -2.75 -11.51 8.00
C GLY A 68 -1.82 -11.32 6.79
N CYS A 69 -2.29 -11.74 5.62
CA CYS A 69 -1.53 -11.63 4.38
C CYS A 69 -2.11 -10.52 3.48
N ILE A 70 -1.31 -9.52 3.12
CA ILE A 70 -1.68 -8.46 2.19
C ILE A 70 -1.28 -8.86 0.76
N PRO A 71 -2.25 -9.02 -0.16
CA PRO A 71 -1.94 -9.27 -1.55
C PRO A 71 -1.27 -8.07 -2.21
N CYS A 72 -0.17 -8.31 -2.90
CA CYS A 72 0.61 -7.31 -3.61
C CYS A 72 0.73 -7.71 -5.09
N ILE A 73 0.64 -6.70 -5.97
CA ILE A 73 0.84 -6.88 -7.41
C ILE A 73 1.82 -5.84 -7.94
N LEU A 74 2.91 -6.30 -8.54
CA LEU A 74 3.86 -5.46 -9.25
C LEU A 74 3.73 -5.73 -10.75
N TRP A 75 3.38 -4.71 -11.51
CA TRP A 75 3.24 -4.77 -12.96
C TRP A 75 4.60 -4.70 -13.64
N LEU A 76 4.77 -5.47 -14.72
CA LEU A 76 6.02 -5.55 -15.50
C LEU A 76 5.86 -5.06 -16.95
N ASN A 77 4.63 -4.77 -17.35
CA ASN A 77 4.26 -4.38 -18.71
C ASN A 77 4.37 -2.87 -18.96
N HIS A 78 5.36 -2.19 -18.39
CA HIS A 78 5.48 -0.74 -18.47
C HIS A 78 5.74 -0.21 -19.90
N GLU A 79 6.32 -1.05 -20.77
CA GLU A 79 6.62 -0.77 -22.18
C GLU A 79 5.38 -0.50 -23.06
N SER A 80 4.17 -0.92 -22.64
CA SER A 80 2.95 -0.71 -23.44
C SER A 80 2.26 0.64 -23.22
N SER A 81 2.83 1.52 -22.38
CA SER A 81 2.22 2.81 -22.06
C SER A 81 2.56 3.89 -23.10
N HIS A 82 1.70 4.03 -24.12
CA HIS A 82 1.79 5.04 -25.20
C HIS A 82 1.83 6.53 -24.77
N ARG A 83 1.81 6.83 -23.47
CA ARG A 83 1.62 8.18 -22.92
C ARG A 83 2.86 8.78 -22.25
N ARG A 84 4.04 8.18 -22.40
CA ARG A 84 5.26 8.60 -21.69
C ARG A 84 6.47 8.68 -22.63
N CYS A 85 7.42 9.56 -22.30
CA CYS A 85 8.71 9.63 -22.97
C CYS A 85 9.41 8.25 -22.95
N PRO A 86 9.95 7.76 -24.08
CA PRO A 86 10.50 6.39 -24.18
C PRO A 86 11.61 6.07 -23.16
N SER A 87 12.46 7.04 -22.82
CA SER A 87 13.55 6.87 -21.83
C SER A 87 13.02 6.58 -20.42
N ASN A 88 11.97 7.29 -19.99
CA ASN A 88 11.35 7.10 -18.67
C ASN A 88 10.65 5.74 -18.58
N VAL A 89 10.06 5.27 -19.68
CA VAL A 89 9.40 3.96 -19.74
C VAL A 89 10.40 2.84 -19.50
N ARG A 90 11.56 2.87 -20.18
CA ARG A 90 12.63 1.88 -20.01
C ARG A 90 13.17 1.85 -18.58
N LEU A 91 13.36 3.01 -17.96
CA LEU A 91 13.83 3.09 -16.57
C LEU A 91 12.82 2.47 -15.60
N ILE A 92 11.52 2.75 -15.78
CA ILE A 92 10.46 2.16 -14.94
C ILE A 92 10.39 0.64 -15.15
N ALA A 93 10.51 0.16 -16.40
CA ALA A 93 10.53 -1.26 -16.70
C ALA A 93 11.73 -1.97 -16.05
N GLN A 94 12.91 -1.36 -16.11
CA GLN A 94 14.11 -1.89 -15.45
C GLN A 94 13.94 -1.94 -13.93
N MET A 95 13.48 -0.85 -13.30
CA MET A 95 13.23 -0.84 -11.85
C MET A 95 12.21 -1.91 -11.44
N ALA A 96 11.15 -2.11 -12.23
CA ALA A 96 10.16 -3.15 -11.95
C ALA A 96 10.76 -4.56 -12.07
N ALA A 97 11.63 -4.80 -13.05
CA ALA A 97 12.37 -6.06 -13.18
C ALA A 97 13.31 -6.29 -11.99
N ASP A 98 14.03 -5.25 -11.56
CA ASP A 98 14.93 -5.30 -10.41
C ASP A 98 14.16 -5.60 -9.12
N PHE A 99 13.01 -4.96 -8.89
CA PHE A 99 12.12 -5.28 -7.77
C PHE A 99 11.60 -6.73 -7.84
N ALA A 100 11.18 -7.19 -9.02
CA ALA A 100 10.68 -8.56 -9.22
C ALA A 100 11.74 -9.63 -8.93
N SER A 101 13.02 -9.32 -9.18
CA SER A 101 14.15 -10.21 -8.85
C SER A 101 14.40 -10.31 -7.34
N GLN A 102 14.15 -9.23 -6.60
CA GLN A 102 14.35 -9.14 -5.16
C GLN A 102 13.22 -9.76 -4.34
N ILE A 103 11.99 -9.75 -4.86
CA ILE A 103 10.83 -10.38 -4.21
C ILE A 103 11.00 -11.90 -4.27
N GLN A 104 11.53 -12.50 -3.21
CA GLN A 104 11.73 -13.95 -3.04
C GLN A 104 11.01 -14.44 -1.81
N LEU A 105 10.61 -15.72 -1.78
CA LEU A 105 9.96 -16.30 -0.59
C LEU A 105 10.88 -16.21 0.63
N GLY A 106 10.31 -15.88 1.79
CA GLY A 106 11.01 -15.83 3.08
C GLY A 106 11.77 -14.53 3.37
N VAL A 107 11.91 -13.62 2.40
CA VAL A 107 12.55 -12.31 2.65
C VAL A 107 11.56 -11.33 3.29
N ILE A 108 12.08 -10.36 4.05
CA ILE A 108 11.28 -9.26 4.59
C ILE A 108 11.23 -8.12 3.58
N GLY A 109 10.04 -7.80 3.10
CA GLY A 109 9.81 -6.73 2.15
C GLY A 109 9.04 -5.57 2.78
N ARG A 110 9.56 -4.35 2.63
CA ARG A 110 8.76 -3.12 2.74
C ARG A 110 8.14 -2.83 1.39
N VAL A 111 6.82 -2.84 1.33
CA VAL A 111 6.06 -2.62 0.10
C VAL A 111 5.26 -1.33 0.22
N ARG A 112 5.36 -0.47 -0.78
CA ARG A 112 4.54 0.73 -0.91
C ARG A 112 3.77 0.71 -2.21
N GLY A 113 2.54 1.21 -2.20
CA GLY A 113 1.76 1.28 -3.41
C GLY A 113 0.36 1.84 -3.24
N LYS A 114 -0.39 1.80 -4.35
CA LYS A 114 -1.80 2.20 -4.36
C LYS A 114 -2.66 1.09 -3.79
N ILE A 115 -3.62 1.46 -2.94
CA ILE A 115 -4.66 0.54 -2.50
C ILE A 115 -5.59 0.33 -3.69
N SER A 116 -5.93 -0.92 -3.99
CA SER A 116 -6.80 -1.26 -5.12
C SER A 116 -7.63 -2.51 -4.81
N ARG A 117 -8.68 -2.74 -5.59
CA ARG A 117 -9.48 -3.98 -5.52
C ARG A 117 -9.39 -4.73 -6.83
N TYR A 118 -9.21 -6.04 -6.75
CA TYR A 118 -9.33 -6.94 -7.88
C TYR A 118 -10.27 -8.08 -7.53
N ARG A 119 -11.34 -8.23 -8.31
CA ARG A 119 -12.41 -9.22 -8.08
C ARG A 119 -12.92 -9.22 -6.64
N GLY A 120 -13.09 -8.04 -6.06
CA GLY A 120 -13.60 -7.86 -4.69
C GLY A 120 -12.56 -7.97 -3.57
N ASN A 121 -11.32 -8.37 -3.86
CA ASN A 121 -10.26 -8.48 -2.86
C ASN A 121 -9.37 -7.24 -2.86
N LEU A 122 -9.01 -6.76 -1.67
CA LEU A 122 -8.05 -5.67 -1.51
C LEU A 122 -6.63 -6.15 -1.85
N GLN A 123 -5.85 -5.27 -2.47
CA GLN A 123 -4.45 -5.52 -2.80
C GLN A 123 -3.68 -4.20 -2.89
N ILE A 124 -2.36 -4.25 -2.72
CA ILE A 124 -1.46 -3.14 -3.02
C ILE A 124 -0.96 -3.29 -4.46
N THR A 125 -1.31 -2.33 -5.31
CA THR A 125 -0.61 -2.15 -6.60
C THR A 125 0.71 -1.45 -6.32
N VAL A 126 1.79 -2.21 -6.38
CA VAL A 126 3.13 -1.86 -5.92
C VAL A 126 3.70 -0.70 -6.75
N SER A 127 4.25 0.29 -6.05
CA SER A 127 5.05 1.38 -6.61
C SER A 127 6.54 1.14 -6.39
N ASP A 128 6.92 0.59 -5.23
CA ASP A 128 8.29 0.24 -4.90
C ASP A 128 8.34 -0.85 -3.81
N VAL A 129 9.47 -1.56 -3.77
CA VAL A 129 9.78 -2.60 -2.77
C VAL A 129 11.22 -2.41 -2.30
N VAL A 130 11.43 -2.53 -0.98
CA VAL A 130 12.75 -2.56 -0.36
C VAL A 130 12.87 -3.85 0.44
N ILE A 131 13.95 -4.61 0.21
CA ILE A 131 14.27 -5.78 1.04
C ILE A 131 14.95 -5.31 2.31
N GLU A 132 14.28 -5.53 3.44
CA GLU A 132 14.75 -5.11 4.75
C GLU A 132 15.80 -6.09 5.26
N ARG A 133 16.94 -5.55 5.70
CA ARG A 133 18.05 -6.34 6.29
C ARG A 133 18.10 -6.24 7.81
N ASP A 134 17.53 -5.17 8.37
CA ASP A 134 17.42 -5.00 9.81
C ASP A 134 16.35 -5.96 10.36
N PRO A 135 16.72 -6.90 11.26
CA PRO A 135 15.75 -7.81 11.87
C PRO A 135 14.64 -7.07 12.63
N ASN A 136 14.88 -5.83 13.07
CA ASN A 136 13.91 -5.03 13.81
C ASN A 136 12.92 -4.28 12.90
N SER A 137 13.11 -4.30 11.57
CA SER A 137 12.29 -3.55 10.62
C SER A 137 10.78 -3.83 10.75
N GLN A 138 10.40 -5.09 10.95
CA GLN A 138 9.00 -5.50 11.12
C GLN A 138 8.42 -4.95 12.43
N ILE A 139 9.09 -5.14 13.56
CA ILE A 139 8.58 -4.69 14.86
C ILE A 139 8.53 -3.17 14.96
N LEU A 140 9.51 -2.46 14.37
CA LEU A 140 9.49 -0.99 14.30
C LEU A 140 8.33 -0.49 13.43
N HIS A 141 8.04 -1.16 12.31
CA HIS A 141 6.89 -0.82 11.48
C HIS A 141 5.57 -1.08 12.21
N TRP A 142 5.45 -2.20 12.95
CA TRP A 142 4.31 -2.48 13.81
C TRP A 142 4.04 -1.37 14.83
N LEU A 143 5.08 -0.95 15.56
CA LEU A 143 4.98 0.14 16.54
C LEU A 143 4.49 1.45 15.89
N ASP A 144 4.98 1.74 14.69
CA ASP A 144 4.52 2.89 13.91
C ASP A 144 3.04 2.77 13.50
N CYS A 145 2.61 1.62 13.00
CA CYS A 145 1.21 1.36 12.63
C CYS A 145 0.28 1.56 13.83
N LEU A 146 0.61 0.97 14.98
CA LEU A 146 -0.17 1.09 16.21
C LEU A 146 -0.23 2.54 16.72
N ARG A 147 0.92 3.23 16.68
CA ARG A 147 1.00 4.65 17.05
C ARG A 147 0.14 5.52 16.15
N LEU A 148 0.20 5.30 14.83
CA LEU A 148 -0.56 6.06 13.84
C LEU A 148 -2.06 5.77 13.91
N ALA A 149 -2.45 4.51 14.12
CA ALA A 149 -3.84 4.13 14.37
C ALA A 149 -4.40 4.93 15.56
N ARG A 150 -3.74 4.86 16.71
CA ARG A 150 -4.18 5.55 17.94
C ARG A 150 -4.17 7.08 17.80
N ASN A 151 -3.14 7.64 17.18
CA ASN A 151 -2.88 9.08 17.28
C ASN A 151 -3.32 9.88 16.05
N CYS A 152 -3.62 9.23 14.94
CA CYS A 152 -3.96 9.88 13.67
C CYS A 152 -5.25 9.28 13.07
N TYR A 153 -5.26 7.98 12.79
CA TYR A 153 -6.34 7.40 11.98
C TYR A 153 -7.66 7.29 12.75
N ASP A 154 -7.59 6.87 14.01
CA ASP A 154 -8.78 6.53 14.81
C ASP A 154 -9.18 7.68 15.76
N LYS A 155 -8.51 8.83 15.69
CA LYS A 155 -8.91 10.03 16.43
C LYS A 155 -10.19 10.61 15.83
N VAL A 156 -11.22 10.73 16.68
CA VAL A 156 -12.47 11.43 16.39
C VAL A 156 -12.15 12.87 16.00
N VAL A 157 -12.61 13.29 14.81
CA VAL A 157 -12.54 14.69 14.41
C VAL A 157 -13.73 15.40 15.03
N VAL A 158 -13.47 16.18 16.08
CA VAL A 158 -14.47 17.11 16.62
C VAL A 158 -14.41 18.36 15.74
N LEU A 159 -15.45 18.56 14.93
CA LEU A 159 -15.62 19.82 14.21
C LEU A 159 -15.91 20.91 15.25
N PRO A 160 -15.23 22.08 15.22
CA PRO A 160 -15.57 23.16 16.12
C PRO A 160 -17.02 23.57 15.88
N SER A 161 -17.83 23.58 16.93
CA SER A 161 -19.19 24.08 16.90
C SER A 161 -19.17 25.54 16.47
N THR A 162 -19.79 25.85 15.35
CA THR A 162 -20.04 27.22 14.93
C THR A 162 -21.00 27.85 15.93
N SER A 163 -20.43 28.57 16.91
CA SER A 163 -21.19 29.48 17.77
C SER A 163 -21.66 30.64 16.89
N HIS A 164 -22.86 30.52 16.35
CA HIS A 164 -23.56 31.68 15.81
C HIS A 164 -24.03 32.53 17.00
N VAL A 165 -23.38 33.68 17.17
CA VAL A 165 -23.89 34.82 17.94
C VAL A 165 -24.79 35.62 17.02
#